data_AF-A0A535UX68-F1
#
_entry.id   AF-A0A535UX68-F1
#
_cell.length_a   1.000
_cell.length_b   1.000
_cell.length_c   1.000
_cell.angle_alpha   90.00
_cell.angle_beta   90.00
_cell.angle_gamma   90.00
#
_symmetry.space_group_name_H-M   'P 1'
#
loop_
_entity.id
_entity.type
_entity.pdbx_description
1 polymer ?
#
loop_
_entity_poly.entity_id
_entity_poly.type
_entity_poly.pdbx_seq_one_letter_code
_entity_poly.pdbx_strand_id
1 'polypeptide(L)'
;MAKRTASAKKQARAGARRAVRNRAVRSEVKTLIVKARRSLRSAEDSSDRVTATVDAVRALDRAAAKGIVHRNNAARRKSRLARQLAKLGGAAASAPAPAKGKKGAPAPAAATAKKK
;
A
#
# COMPACT_ATOMS: atom_id res chain seq x y z
N MET A 1 -6.28 -20.58 -24.91
CA MET A 1 -6.90 -21.87 -24.50
C MET A 1 -8.29 -21.60 -23.95
N ALA A 2 -9.34 -21.82 -24.75
CA ALA A 2 -10.71 -21.53 -24.35
C ALA A 2 -11.11 -22.38 -23.13
N LYS A 3 -11.59 -21.74 -22.06
CA LYS A 3 -12.05 -22.42 -20.85
C LYS A 3 -13.26 -23.29 -21.22
N ARG A 4 -13.08 -24.62 -21.27
CA ARG A 4 -14.11 -25.58 -21.73
C ARG A 4 -15.27 -25.74 -20.73
N THR A 5 -15.03 -25.65 -19.42
CA THR A 5 -16.06 -25.85 -18.39
C THR A 5 -16.88 -24.58 -18.11
N ALA A 6 -18.18 -24.74 -17.80
CA ALA A 6 -19.10 -23.63 -17.56
C ALA A 6 -18.66 -22.71 -16.40
N SER A 7 -18.14 -23.30 -15.33
CA SER A 7 -17.57 -22.59 -14.18
C SER A 7 -16.37 -21.73 -14.59
N ALA A 8 -15.48 -22.26 -15.42
CA ALA A 8 -14.29 -21.57 -15.88
C ALA A 8 -14.65 -20.38 -16.80
N LYS A 9 -15.63 -20.53 -17.71
CA LYS A 9 -16.16 -19.42 -18.52
C LYS A 9 -16.78 -18.31 -17.66
N LYS A 10 -17.54 -18.68 -16.61
CA LYS A 10 -18.09 -17.71 -15.64
C LYS A 10 -16.98 -16.94 -14.93
N GLN A 11 -15.95 -17.63 -14.43
CA GLN A 11 -14.84 -16.99 -13.74
C GLN A 11 -14.02 -16.07 -14.65
N ALA A 12 -13.83 -16.41 -15.93
CA ALA A 12 -13.18 -15.51 -16.88
C ALA A 12 -13.95 -14.18 -17.06
N ARG A 13 -15.28 -14.25 -17.25
CA ARG A 13 -16.13 -13.06 -17.36
C ARG A 13 -16.10 -12.21 -16.09
N ALA A 14 -16.17 -12.85 -14.91
CA ALA A 14 -16.09 -12.15 -13.63
C ALA A 14 -14.70 -11.51 -13.41
N GLY A 15 -13.63 -12.23 -13.76
CA GLY A 15 -12.25 -11.75 -13.68
C GLY A 15 -12.01 -10.51 -14.54
N ALA A 16 -12.46 -10.53 -15.80
CA ALA A 16 -12.35 -9.38 -16.72
C ALA A 16 -13.05 -8.14 -16.16
N ARG A 17 -14.29 -8.29 -15.66
CA ARG A 17 -15.05 -7.19 -15.03
C ARG A 17 -14.35 -6.63 -13.80
N ARG A 18 -13.80 -7.48 -12.93
CA ARG A 18 -13.02 -7.06 -11.76
C ARG A 18 -11.72 -6.36 -12.16
N ALA A 19 -11.03 -6.86 -13.18
CA ALA A 19 -9.77 -6.30 -13.67
C ALA A 19 -9.95 -4.85 -14.17
N VAL A 20 -11.01 -4.56 -14.93
CA VAL A 20 -11.30 -3.19 -15.41
C VAL A 20 -11.48 -2.22 -14.25
N ARG A 21 -12.32 -2.56 -13.25
CA ARG A 21 -12.55 -1.71 -12.07
C ARG A 21 -11.28 -1.54 -11.23
N ASN A 22 -10.55 -2.63 -11.01
CA ASN A 22 -9.31 -2.59 -10.23
C ASN A 22 -8.22 -1.79 -10.93
N ARG A 23 -8.18 -1.82 -12.27
CA ARG A 23 -7.22 -1.03 -13.06
C ARG A 23 -7.44 0.46 -12.82
N ALA A 24 -8.68 0.95 -12.94
CA ALA A 24 -9.02 2.36 -12.74
C ALA A 24 -8.61 2.85 -11.34
N VAL A 25 -9.03 2.14 -10.29
CA VAL A 25 -8.69 2.53 -8.90
C VAL A 25 -7.18 2.45 -8.66
N ARG A 26 -6.49 1.44 -9.19
CA ARG A 26 -5.03 1.33 -9.05
C ARG A 26 -4.29 2.44 -9.76
N SER A 27 -4.73 2.86 -10.95
CA SER A 27 -4.14 3.99 -11.66
C SER A 27 -4.34 5.29 -10.89
N GLU A 28 -5.55 5.57 -10.41
CA GLU A 28 -5.84 6.77 -9.61
C GLU A 28 -4.94 6.85 -8.37
N VAL A 29 -4.88 5.77 -7.58
CA VAL A 29 -4.02 5.69 -6.39
C VAL A 29 -2.55 5.88 -6.76
N LYS A 30 -2.09 5.29 -7.87
CA LYS A 30 -0.70 5.46 -8.32
C LYS A 30 -0.42 6.91 -8.69
N THR A 31 -1.33 7.56 -9.41
CA THR A 31 -1.19 8.97 -9.82
C THR A 31 -1.12 9.89 -8.61
N LEU A 32 -2.01 9.71 -7.62
CA LEU A 32 -2.00 10.51 -6.39
C LEU A 32 -0.72 10.31 -5.58
N ILE A 33 -0.22 9.07 -5.48
CA ILE A 33 1.07 8.80 -4.82
C ILE A 33 2.22 9.48 -5.56
N VAL A 34 2.23 9.46 -6.89
CA VAL A 34 3.26 10.14 -7.69
C VAL A 34 3.17 11.66 -7.50
N LYS A 35 1.97 12.23 -7.49
CA LYS A 35 1.72 13.65 -7.20
C LYS A 35 2.27 14.03 -5.83
N ALA A 36 1.91 13.29 -4.78
CA ALA A 36 2.42 13.52 -3.43
C ALA A 36 3.96 13.43 -3.38
N ARG A 37 4.56 12.40 -4.00
CA ARG A 37 6.03 12.27 -4.05
C ARG A 37 6.70 13.40 -4.82
N ARG A 38 6.07 13.92 -5.87
CA ARG A 38 6.58 15.07 -6.63
C ARG A 38 6.52 16.33 -5.78
N SER A 39 5.39 16.60 -5.12
CA SER A 39 5.25 17.76 -4.22
C SER A 39 6.27 17.73 -3.07
N LEU A 40 6.61 16.54 -2.56
CA LEU A 40 7.63 16.38 -1.50
C LEU A 40 9.07 16.57 -2.00
N ARG A 41 9.33 16.45 -3.31
CA ARG A 41 10.67 16.63 -3.90
C ARG A 41 10.89 18.04 -4.42
N SER A 42 9.83 18.65 -4.94
CA SER A 42 9.85 20.01 -5.45
C SER A 42 9.81 21.01 -4.28
N ALA A 43 10.37 22.21 -4.48
CA ALA A 43 10.33 23.30 -3.52
C ALA A 43 8.94 23.99 -3.45
N GLU A 44 7.86 23.23 -3.68
CA GLU A 44 6.47 23.70 -3.61
C GLU A 44 6.12 24.09 -2.17
N ASP A 45 5.12 24.95 -1.99
CA ASP A 45 4.69 25.45 -0.69
C ASP A 45 4.33 24.32 0.29
N SER A 46 4.52 24.60 1.58
CA SER A 46 4.29 23.63 2.67
C SER A 46 2.83 23.14 2.73
N SER A 47 1.87 24.00 2.40
CA SER A 47 0.44 23.70 2.30
C SER A 47 0.15 22.62 1.26
N ASP A 48 0.72 22.76 0.06
CA ASP A 48 0.46 21.87 -1.07
C ASP A 48 1.04 20.47 -0.88
N ARG A 49 2.15 20.36 -0.12
CA ARG A 49 2.71 19.07 0.29
C ARG A 49 1.76 18.31 1.21
N VAL A 50 1.14 19.01 2.16
CA VAL A 50 0.24 18.40 3.14
C VAL A 50 -1.06 17.96 2.46
N THR A 51 -1.68 18.82 1.64
CA THR A 51 -2.92 18.50 0.92
C THR A 51 -2.74 17.31 -0.01
N ALA A 52 -1.68 17.31 -0.84
CA ALA A 52 -1.39 16.20 -1.74
C ALA A 52 -1.13 14.88 -1.00
N THR A 53 -0.52 14.94 0.18
CA THR A 53 -0.27 13.76 1.01
C THR A 53 -1.56 13.23 1.62
N VAL A 54 -2.45 14.10 2.12
CA VAL A 54 -3.76 13.72 2.67
C VAL A 54 -4.62 13.05 1.60
N ASP A 55 -4.64 13.59 0.38
CA ASP A 55 -5.42 13.00 -0.72
C ASP A 55 -4.90 11.61 -1.10
N ALA A 56 -3.57 11.43 -1.15
CA ALA A 56 -2.97 10.13 -1.40
C ALA A 56 -3.32 9.11 -0.29
N VAL A 57 -3.35 9.54 0.98
CA VAL A 57 -3.73 8.70 2.12
C VAL A 57 -5.20 8.30 2.03
N ARG A 58 -6.10 9.26 1.78
CA ARG A 58 -7.54 9.01 1.60
C ARG A 58 -7.80 8.00 0.48
N ALA A 59 -7.13 8.14 -0.66
CA ALA A 59 -7.27 7.21 -1.77
C ALA A 59 -6.74 5.81 -1.45
N LEU A 60 -5.62 5.70 -0.72
CA LEU A 60 -5.09 4.42 -0.25
C LEU A 60 -6.06 3.69 0.67
N ASP A 61 -6.73 4.41 1.57
CA ASP A 61 -7.71 3.83 2.48
C ASP A 61 -8.96 3.34 1.78
N ARG A 62 -9.49 4.14 0.85
CA ARG A 62 -10.62 3.73 0.02
C ARG A 62 -10.28 2.48 -0.80
N ALA A 63 -9.06 2.40 -1.33
CA ALA A 63 -8.60 1.23 -2.09
C ALA A 63 -8.37 -0.01 -1.19
N ALA A 64 -7.98 0.19 0.07
CA ALA A 64 -7.84 -0.88 1.05
C ALA A 64 -9.20 -1.42 1.52
N ALA A 65 -10.15 -0.53 1.82
CA ALA A 65 -11.52 -0.88 2.18
C ALA A 65 -12.22 -1.69 1.07
N LYS A 66 -11.97 -1.33 -0.20
CA LYS A 66 -12.46 -2.07 -1.38
C LYS A 66 -11.71 -3.39 -1.64
N GLY A 67 -10.70 -3.75 -0.85
CA GLY A 67 -9.89 -4.96 -1.02
C GLY A 67 -9.00 -4.99 -2.27
N ILE A 68 -8.82 -3.84 -2.95
CA ILE A 68 -8.02 -3.75 -4.19
C ILE A 68 -6.53 -3.71 -3.87
N VAL A 69 -6.18 -3.10 -2.73
CA VAL A 69 -4.83 -3.03 -2.16
C VAL A 69 -4.87 -3.68 -0.77
N HIS A 70 -3.95 -4.60 -0.50
CA HIS A 70 -3.87 -5.23 0.82
C HIS A 70 -3.58 -4.21 1.93
N ARG A 71 -4.22 -4.36 3.10
CA ARG A 71 -4.08 -3.46 4.28
C ARG A 71 -2.63 -3.14 4.62
N ASN A 72 -1.76 -4.14 4.64
CA ASN A 72 -0.33 -3.94 4.92
C ASN A 72 0.39 -3.16 3.82
N ASN A 73 -0.02 -3.29 2.55
CA ASN A 73 0.56 -2.51 1.47
C ASN A 73 0.13 -1.04 1.56
N ALA A 74 -1.14 -0.79 1.88
CA ALA A 74 -1.63 0.55 2.16
C ALA A 74 -0.88 1.17 3.35
N ALA A 75 -0.78 0.46 4.49
CA ALA A 75 -0.06 0.92 5.68
C ALA A 75 1.42 1.25 5.39
N ARG A 76 2.13 0.39 4.64
CA ARG A 76 3.51 0.66 4.23
C ARG A 76 3.64 1.93 3.37
N ARG A 77 2.71 2.13 2.43
CA ARG A 77 2.73 3.31 1.55
C ARG A 77 2.43 4.60 2.33
N LYS A 78 1.45 4.58 3.23
CA LYS A 78 1.16 5.69 4.14
C LYS A 78 2.37 6.05 5.00
N SER A 79 2.97 5.06 5.66
CA SER A 79 4.14 5.26 6.52
C SER A 79 5.31 5.88 5.76
N ARG A 80 5.54 5.47 4.51
CA ARG A 80 6.59 6.07 3.67
C ARG A 80 6.32 7.54 3.34
N LEU A 81 5.10 7.91 2.99
CA LEU A 81 4.73 9.29 2.71
C LEU A 81 4.84 10.16 3.97
N ALA A 82 4.32 9.68 5.10
CA ALA A 82 4.40 10.38 6.38
C ALA A 82 5.85 10.62 6.83
N ARG A 83 6.72 9.60 6.71
CA ARG A 83 8.16 9.73 7.02
C ARG A 83 8.86 10.77 6.14
N GLN A 84 8.51 10.83 4.86
CA GLN A 84 9.08 11.82 3.94
C GLN A 84 8.63 13.23 4.29
N LEU A 85 7.36 13.43 4.62
CA LEU A 85 6.84 14.72 5.03
C LEU A 85 7.47 15.17 6.37
N ALA A 86 7.54 14.29 7.36
CA ALA A 86 8.18 14.57 8.65
C ALA A 86 9.67 14.93 8.52
N LYS A 87 10.40 14.30 7.57
CA LYS A 87 11.80 14.63 7.31
C LYS A 87 11.97 16.06 6.76
N LEU A 88 11.01 16.54 5.97
CA LEU A 88 11.05 17.87 5.35
C LEU A 88 10.48 18.96 6.28
N GLY A 89 9.52 18.62 7.13
CA GLY A 89 8.90 19.54 8.08
C GLY A 89 9.76 19.91 9.28
N GLY A 90 10.97 19.36 9.41
CA GLY A 90 11.84 19.60 10.54
C GLY A 90 11.36 18.92 11.82
N ALA A 91 12.29 18.34 12.55
CA ALA A 91 12.03 17.63 13.79
C ALA A 91 11.53 18.59 14.88
N ALA A 92 10.23 18.61 15.15
CA ALA A 92 9.65 19.28 16.31
C ALA A 92 8.34 18.61 16.76
N ALA A 93 8.37 17.31 17.06
CA ALA A 93 7.35 16.67 17.91
C ALA A 93 7.85 15.29 18.39
N SER A 94 8.36 15.29 19.64
CA SER A 94 8.53 14.15 20.55
C SER A 94 9.14 12.85 19.99
N ALA A 95 10.39 12.59 20.37
CA ALA A 95 10.87 11.22 20.50
C ALA A 95 9.99 10.45 21.49
N PRO A 96 9.54 9.23 21.18
CA PRO A 96 9.44 8.18 22.17
C PRO A 96 10.70 7.32 22.05
N ALA A 97 11.36 7.12 23.19
CA ALA A 97 12.49 6.22 23.36
C ALA A 97 12.27 4.85 22.68
N PRO A 98 13.33 4.13 22.28
CA PRO A 98 13.21 2.77 21.79
C PRO A 98 12.84 1.84 22.95
N ALA A 99 11.54 1.70 23.24
CA ALA A 99 11.05 0.67 24.14
C ALA A 99 11.30 -0.70 23.50
N LYS A 100 12.36 -1.37 23.98
CA LYS A 100 12.59 -2.81 23.79
C LYS A 100 11.32 -3.56 24.19
N GLY A 101 10.67 -4.19 23.22
CA GLY A 101 9.61 -5.18 23.43
C GLY A 101 9.89 -6.40 22.58
N LYS A 102 10.71 -7.33 23.09
CA LYS A 102 10.76 -8.70 22.58
C LYS A 102 9.39 -9.35 22.82
N LYS A 103 8.78 -9.90 21.77
CA LYS A 103 7.95 -11.14 21.70
C LYS A 103 7.24 -11.14 20.32
N GLY A 104 7.36 -12.12 19.44
CA GLY A 104 8.01 -13.42 19.51
C GLY A 104 8.70 -13.77 18.20
N ALA A 105 9.71 -14.62 18.33
CA ALA A 105 10.27 -15.38 17.24
C ALA A 105 9.20 -16.30 16.63
N PRO A 106 9.21 -16.56 15.31
CA PRO A 106 8.97 -17.90 14.83
C PRO A 106 10.28 -18.69 14.98
N ALA A 107 10.20 -19.81 15.68
CA ALA A 107 11.31 -20.75 15.92
C ALA A 107 12.03 -21.18 14.62
N PRO A 108 13.34 -21.45 14.67
CA PRO A 108 14.04 -22.11 13.57
C PRO A 108 13.88 -23.63 13.65
N ALA A 109 13.79 -24.25 12.46
CA ALA A 109 14.02 -25.66 12.14
C ALA A 109 12.97 -26.71 12.59
N ALA A 110 12.30 -27.29 11.60
CA ALA A 110 12.04 -28.73 11.57
C ALA A 110 12.45 -29.26 10.19
N ALA A 111 13.59 -29.94 10.17
CA ALA A 111 13.94 -30.86 9.10
C ALA A 111 12.95 -32.03 9.14
N THR A 112 12.31 -32.33 8.02
CA THR A 112 11.75 -33.66 7.77
C THR A 112 12.38 -34.21 6.51
N ALA A 113 13.45 -34.97 6.78
CA ALA A 113 13.90 -36.18 6.13
C ALA A 113 13.25 -36.57 4.79
N LYS A 114 14.12 -36.74 3.78
CA LYS A 114 14.01 -37.79 2.77
C LYS A 114 13.56 -39.10 3.42
N LYS A 115 12.55 -39.75 2.85
CA LYS A 115 12.35 -41.20 2.92
C LYS A 115 12.00 -41.68 1.51
N LYS A 116 12.67 -42.79 1.12
CA LYS A 116 12.64 -43.57 -0.12
C LYS A 116 11.57 -43.23 -1.15
#